data_AF-W1I950-F1
#
_entry.id   AF-W1I950-F1
#
_cell.length_a   1.000
_cell.length_b   1.000
_cell.length_c   1.000
_cell.angle_alpha   90.00
_cell.angle_beta   90.00
_cell.angle_gamma   90.00
#
_symmetry.space_group_name_H-M   'P 1'
#
loop_
_entity.id
_entity.type
_entity.pdbx_description
1 polymer ?
#
loop_
_entity_poly.entity_id
_entity_poly.type
_entity_poly.pdbx_seq_one_letter_code
_entity_poly.pdbx_strand_id
1 'polypeptide(L)'
;MMEFKTQYDPHDRIFTEAGSREHITYGGHYDDEGRVVLEETGRINLYDEIQSHAESVDLHVLMQRYSCGDVDCLSQRQGFFGDVLDFPQTYAEALNHMQEMERQFMSLPLDVRAKFGHSFSEFLAASGDDDFLERLGFKPEPESAPAVDPVPAVPEAVSVEVK
;
A
#
# COMPACT_ATOMS: atom_id res chain seq x y z
N MET A 1 -46.69 -29.25 4.30
CA MET A 1 -46.63 -27.95 4.98
C MET A 1 -45.24 -27.85 5.56
N MET A 2 -44.41 -26.91 5.10
CA MET A 2 -43.04 -26.76 5.61
C MET A 2 -43.07 -26.03 6.94
N GLU A 3 -42.38 -26.58 7.93
CA GLU A 3 -42.22 -25.99 9.26
C GLU A 3 -41.16 -24.90 9.21
N PHE A 4 -41.52 -23.67 9.58
CA PHE A 4 -40.59 -22.54 9.63
C PHE A 4 -39.86 -22.55 10.97
N LYS A 5 -38.51 -22.59 10.95
CA LYS A 5 -37.70 -22.43 12.17
C LYS A 5 -37.91 -21.03 12.77
N THR A 6 -38.16 -20.99 14.06
CA THR A 6 -38.41 -19.81 14.90
C THR A 6 -37.29 -19.64 15.92
N GLN A 7 -37.24 -18.48 16.56
CA GLN A 7 -36.29 -18.19 17.65
C GLN A 7 -36.45 -19.08 18.90
N TYR A 8 -37.58 -19.78 19.02
CA TYR A 8 -37.88 -20.67 20.15
C TYR A 8 -37.46 -22.11 19.87
N ASP A 9 -37.06 -22.41 18.64
CA ASP A 9 -36.57 -23.73 18.28
C ASP A 9 -35.16 -23.95 18.83
N PRO A 10 -34.85 -25.17 19.31
CA PRO A 10 -33.51 -25.50 19.77
C PRO A 10 -32.53 -25.32 18.61
N HIS A 11 -31.52 -24.48 18.83
CA HIS A 11 -30.47 -24.29 17.84
C HIS A 11 -29.50 -25.46 17.90
N ASP A 12 -29.10 -25.93 16.72
CA ASP A 12 -28.06 -26.95 16.62
C ASP A 12 -26.76 -26.40 17.22
N ARG A 13 -26.22 -27.10 18.21
CA ARG A 13 -24.91 -26.77 18.78
C ARG A 13 -23.84 -27.34 17.86
N ILE A 14 -23.23 -26.47 17.07
CA ILE A 14 -22.07 -26.83 16.25
C ILE A 14 -20.86 -26.83 17.17
N PHE A 15 -20.27 -28.00 17.38
CA PHE A 15 -18.99 -28.11 18.07
C PHE A 15 -17.87 -27.91 17.04
N THR A 16 -17.02 -26.92 17.27
CA THR A 16 -15.80 -26.71 16.50
C THR A 16 -14.63 -27.37 17.22
N GLU A 17 -13.67 -27.87 16.45
CA GLU A 17 -12.41 -28.36 17.02
C GLU A 17 -11.65 -27.21 17.68
N ALA A 18 -10.85 -27.50 18.70
CA ALA A 18 -10.12 -26.49 19.49
C ALA A 18 -8.96 -25.81 18.73
N GLY A 19 -8.79 -26.13 17.43
CA GLY A 19 -7.66 -25.72 16.60
C GLY A 19 -6.37 -26.48 16.93
N SER A 20 -5.31 -26.18 16.19
CA SER A 20 -3.96 -26.70 16.39
C SER A 20 -2.99 -25.57 16.78
N ARG A 21 -1.98 -25.91 17.58
CA ARG A 21 -0.86 -24.99 17.87
C ARG A 21 0.09 -24.85 16.68
N GLU A 22 0.15 -25.87 15.84
CA GLU A 22 0.99 -25.90 14.64
C GLU A 22 0.14 -25.52 13.41
N HIS A 23 0.63 -24.56 12.64
CA HIS A 23 0.09 -24.17 11.34
C HIS A 23 0.93 -24.82 10.24
N ILE A 24 0.30 -25.68 9.44
CA ILE A 24 0.97 -26.39 8.33
C ILE A 24 0.97 -25.47 7.10
N THR A 25 2.16 -25.24 6.53
CA THR A 25 2.33 -24.47 5.31
C THR A 25 2.40 -25.42 4.12
N TYR A 26 1.62 -25.14 3.08
CA TYR A 26 1.59 -25.92 1.84
C TYR A 26 2.26 -25.16 0.70
N GLY A 27 2.96 -25.90 -0.15
CA GLY A 27 3.62 -25.41 -1.36
C GLY A 27 3.17 -26.19 -2.58
N GLY A 28 3.20 -25.56 -3.75
CA GLY A 28 2.84 -26.21 -5.00
C GLY A 28 3.97 -27.12 -5.50
N HIS A 29 3.66 -28.39 -5.72
CA HIS A 29 4.52 -29.37 -6.37
C HIS A 29 3.83 -29.90 -7.64
N TYR A 30 4.59 -30.15 -8.70
CA TYR A 30 4.05 -30.72 -9.94
C TYR A 30 4.09 -32.25 -9.85
N ASP A 31 2.94 -32.90 -9.99
CA ASP A 31 2.87 -34.36 -10.10
C ASP A 31 3.41 -34.86 -11.45
N ASP A 32 3.54 -36.19 -11.60
CA ASP A 32 3.99 -36.84 -12.84
C ASP A 32 3.08 -36.54 -14.05
N GLU A 33 1.88 -36.02 -13.81
CA GLU A 33 0.89 -35.65 -14.83
C GLU A 33 0.89 -34.14 -15.12
N GLY A 34 1.82 -33.38 -14.52
CA GLY A 34 2.01 -31.95 -14.73
C GLY A 34 0.99 -31.06 -14.02
N ARG A 35 0.23 -31.57 -13.06
CA ARG A 35 -0.75 -30.81 -12.27
C ARG A 35 -0.10 -30.28 -11.00
N VAL A 36 -0.52 -29.09 -10.55
CA VAL A 36 -0.08 -28.52 -9.27
C VAL A 36 -0.86 -29.18 -8.14
N VAL A 37 -0.15 -29.90 -7.29
CA VAL A 37 -0.66 -30.49 -6.05
C VAL A 37 -0.04 -29.75 -4.87
N LEU A 38 -0.84 -29.52 -3.82
CA LEU A 38 -0.34 -28.93 -2.59
C LEU A 38 0.32 -30.00 -1.72
N GLU A 39 1.59 -29.81 -1.41
CA GLU A 39 2.36 -30.67 -0.50
C GLU A 39 2.74 -29.90 0.76
N GLU A 40 2.75 -30.57 1.91
CA GLU A 40 3.20 -30.00 3.17
C GLU A 40 4.68 -29.61 3.05
N THR A 41 4.95 -28.31 3.06
CA THR A 41 6.30 -27.76 2.92
C THR A 41 6.92 -27.44 4.27
N GLY A 42 6.11 -27.22 5.31
CA GLY A 42 6.62 -26.97 6.66
C GLY A 42 5.54 -26.78 7.71
N ARG A 43 5.99 -26.55 8.95
CA ARG A 43 5.13 -26.28 10.10
C ARG A 43 5.62 -25.07 10.87
N ILE A 44 4.68 -24.22 11.27
CA ILE A 44 4.93 -23.01 12.05
C ILE A 44 4.26 -23.18 13.42
N ASN A 45 5.00 -22.94 14.50
CA ASN A 45 4.43 -22.88 15.84
C ASN A 45 3.78 -21.50 16.03
N LEU A 46 2.45 -21.46 16.02
CA LEU A 46 1.68 -20.22 16.05
C LEU A 46 1.98 -19.37 17.29
N TYR A 47 2.24 -20.01 18.43
CA TYR A 47 2.57 -19.28 19.65
C TYR A 47 3.90 -18.54 19.52
N ASP A 48 4.92 -19.20 18.99
CA ASP A 48 6.26 -18.62 18.86
C ASP A 48 6.26 -17.50 17.82
N GLU A 49 5.49 -17.66 16.74
CA GLU A 49 5.25 -16.61 15.74
C GLU A 49 4.60 -15.38 16.37
N ILE A 50 3.52 -15.55 17.15
CA ILE A 50 2.88 -14.44 17.88
C ILE A 50 3.87 -13.75 18.83
N GLN A 51 4.64 -14.53 19.59
CA GLN A 51 5.62 -13.97 20.54
C GLN A 51 6.77 -13.25 19.83
N SER A 52 7.13 -13.65 18.61
CA SER A 52 8.17 -12.96 17.83
C SER A 52 7.83 -11.50 17.53
N HIS A 53 6.53 -11.14 17.54
CA HIS A 53 6.05 -9.78 17.33
C HIS A 53 5.91 -8.96 18.62
N ALA A 54 6.23 -9.50 19.81
CA ALA A 54 6.00 -8.83 21.09
C ALA A 54 6.63 -7.43 21.17
N GLU A 55 7.87 -7.27 20.67
CA GLU A 55 8.58 -5.99 20.67
C GLU A 55 7.91 -4.93 19.76
N SER A 56 7.30 -5.37 18.65
CA SER A 56 6.63 -4.45 17.71
C SER A 56 5.36 -3.82 18.28
N VAL A 57 4.79 -4.40 19.34
CA VAL A 57 3.54 -3.94 19.98
C VAL A 57 3.81 -3.31 21.35
N ASP A 58 5.03 -3.45 21.90
CA ASP A 58 5.36 -2.85 23.19
C ASP A 58 5.43 -1.32 23.09
N LEU A 59 4.54 -0.65 23.83
CA LEU A 59 4.44 0.80 23.88
C LEU A 59 5.75 1.46 24.32
N HIS A 60 6.52 0.87 25.23
CA HIS A 60 7.76 1.48 25.71
C HIS A 60 8.81 1.52 24.60
N VAL A 61 8.90 0.45 23.81
CA VAL A 61 9.81 0.35 22.67
C VAL A 61 9.41 1.34 21.58
N LEU A 62 8.10 1.43 21.28
CA LEU A 62 7.59 2.40 20.31
C LEU A 62 7.87 3.85 20.74
N MET A 63 7.62 4.19 22.00
CA MET A 63 7.89 5.53 22.53
C MET A 63 9.40 5.85 22.54
N GLN A 64 10.24 4.88 22.86
CA GLN A 64 11.69 5.06 22.79
C GLN A 64 12.15 5.29 21.35
N ARG A 65 11.68 4.49 20.38
CA ARG A 65 11.99 4.69 18.96
C ARG A 65 11.55 6.06 18.47
N TYR A 66 10.34 6.48 18.83
CA TYR A 66 9.84 7.82 18.52
C TYR A 66 10.72 8.92 19.11
N SER A 67 11.12 8.79 20.39
CA SER A 67 12.00 9.75 21.05
C SER A 67 13.39 9.84 20.40
N CYS A 68 13.85 8.75 19.78
CA CYS A 68 15.09 8.70 19.00
C CYS A 68 14.93 9.29 17.58
N GLY A 69 13.73 9.71 17.17
CA GLY A 69 13.45 10.36 15.89
C GLY A 69 12.82 9.47 14.83
N ASP A 70 12.45 8.22 15.15
CA ASP A 70 11.71 7.34 14.25
C ASP A 70 10.21 7.69 14.30
N VAL A 71 9.78 8.65 13.48
CA VAL A 71 8.38 9.11 13.42
C VAL A 71 7.46 8.06 12.80
N ASP A 72 8.01 7.19 11.94
CA ASP A 72 7.28 6.15 11.22
C ASP A 72 6.82 5.01 12.13
N CYS A 73 7.41 4.87 13.33
CA CYS A 73 6.97 3.87 14.30
C CYS A 73 5.50 4.06 14.75
N LEU A 74 4.98 5.29 14.73
CA LEU A 74 3.58 5.61 15.05
C LEU A 74 2.68 5.70 13.81
N SER A 75 3.25 6.02 12.64
CA SER A 75 2.52 6.22 11.39
C SER A 75 3.14 5.44 10.24
N GLN A 76 3.07 4.11 10.29
CA GLN A 76 3.66 3.24 9.25
C GLN A 76 3.05 3.46 7.86
N ARG A 77 1.83 3.99 7.77
CA ARG A 77 1.14 4.25 6.51
C ARG A 77 0.56 5.66 6.52
N GLN A 78 1.27 6.58 5.89
CA GLN A 78 0.74 7.92 5.62
C GLN A 78 -0.31 7.82 4.51
N GLY A 79 -1.58 8.10 4.83
CA GLY A 79 -2.60 8.24 3.81
C GLY A 79 -2.32 9.48 2.96
N PHE A 80 -2.43 9.34 1.64
CA PHE A 80 -2.40 10.47 0.72
C PHE A 80 -3.84 10.86 0.36
N PHE A 81 -4.16 12.14 0.46
CA PHE A 81 -5.39 12.70 -0.07
C PHE A 81 -5.11 13.24 -1.46
N GLY A 82 -5.57 12.53 -2.48
CA GLY A 82 -5.53 12.98 -3.88
C GLY A 82 -6.79 12.55 -4.60
N ASP A 83 -7.04 13.17 -5.75
CA ASP A 83 -8.09 12.73 -6.65
C ASP A 83 -7.63 11.42 -7.33
N VAL A 84 -8.34 10.34 -7.04
CA VAL A 84 -8.05 8.98 -7.56
C VAL A 84 -9.15 8.54 -8.54
N LEU A 85 -10.05 9.43 -8.97
CA LEU A 85 -11.15 9.07 -9.88
C LEU A 85 -10.64 8.62 -11.25
N ASP A 86 -9.54 9.21 -11.73
CA ASP A 86 -8.98 8.94 -13.06
C ASP A 86 -7.90 7.84 -13.06
N PHE A 87 -7.63 7.19 -11.92
CA PHE A 87 -6.68 6.08 -11.88
C PHE A 87 -7.26 4.82 -12.54
N PRO A 88 -6.45 4.06 -13.31
CA PRO A 88 -6.92 2.82 -13.94
C PRO A 88 -7.33 1.82 -12.85
N GLN A 89 -8.58 1.34 -12.92
CA GLN A 89 -9.13 0.39 -11.95
C GLN A 89 -8.81 -1.05 -12.33
N THR A 90 -8.57 -1.29 -13.62
CA THR A 90 -8.24 -2.61 -14.15
C THR A 90 -6.86 -2.63 -14.80
N TYR A 91 -6.24 -3.81 -14.81
CA TYR A 91 -4.95 -4.00 -15.48
C TYR A 91 -5.03 -3.69 -16.98
N ALA A 92 -6.16 -3.98 -17.62
CA ALA A 92 -6.37 -3.66 -19.03
C ALA A 92 -6.38 -2.14 -19.28
N GLU A 93 -7.03 -1.35 -18.41
CA GLU A 93 -7.01 0.11 -18.48
C GLU A 93 -5.60 0.67 -18.30
N ALA A 94 -4.82 0.12 -17.35
CA ALA A 94 -3.43 0.52 -17.17
C ALA A 94 -2.60 0.27 -18.43
N LEU A 95 -2.76 -0.87 -19.09
CA LEU A 95 -2.07 -1.16 -20.36
C LEU A 95 -2.49 -0.21 -21.48
N ASN A 96 -3.79 0.08 -21.60
CA ASN A 96 -4.30 1.04 -22.59
C ASN A 96 -3.75 2.45 -22.34
N HIS A 97 -3.64 2.85 -21.08
CA HIS A 97 -3.04 4.12 -20.67
C HIS A 97 -1.56 4.19 -21.07
N MET A 98 -0.78 3.13 -20.81
CA MET A 98 0.62 3.05 -21.22
C MET A 98 0.78 3.17 -22.75
N GLN A 99 -0.08 2.50 -23.52
CA GLN A 99 -0.07 2.58 -24.98
C GLN A 99 -0.46 3.96 -25.51
N GLU A 100 -1.35 4.67 -24.82
CA GLU A 100 -1.70 6.06 -25.14
C GLU A 100 -0.50 6.98 -24.89
N MET A 101 0.19 6.85 -23.75
CA MET A 101 1.40 7.62 -23.45
C MET A 101 2.51 7.37 -24.49
N GLU A 102 2.70 6.12 -24.91
CA GLU A 102 3.67 5.79 -25.95
C GLU A 102 3.32 6.45 -27.29
N ARG A 103 2.04 6.41 -27.68
CA ARG A 103 1.55 7.09 -28.90
C ARG A 103 1.75 8.60 -28.82
N GLN A 104 1.50 9.21 -27.67
CA GLN A 104 1.74 10.63 -27.44
C GLN A 104 3.23 10.97 -27.58
N PHE A 105 4.11 10.21 -26.94
CA PHE A 105 5.56 10.38 -27.08
C PHE A 105 6.01 10.30 -28.54
N MET A 106 5.50 9.34 -29.31
CA MET A 106 5.84 9.20 -30.73
C MET A 106 5.33 10.34 -31.61
N SER A 107 4.26 11.02 -31.19
CA SER A 107 3.75 12.20 -31.90
C SER A 107 4.56 13.48 -31.65
N LEU A 108 5.46 13.48 -30.66
CA LEU A 108 6.31 14.62 -30.36
C LEU A 108 7.32 14.93 -31.50
N PRO A 109 7.75 16.19 -31.65
CA PRO A 109 8.80 16.56 -32.59
C PRO A 109 10.10 15.76 -32.39
N LEU A 110 10.84 15.53 -33.47
CA LEU A 110 12.10 14.77 -33.43
C LEU A 110 13.12 15.38 -32.46
N ASP A 111 13.19 16.70 -32.39
CA ASP A 111 14.10 17.43 -31.50
C ASP A 111 13.83 17.14 -30.01
N VAL A 112 12.56 16.94 -29.64
CA VAL A 112 12.17 16.62 -28.27
C VAL A 112 12.44 15.13 -27.99
N ARG A 113 12.09 14.24 -28.92
CA ARG A 113 12.36 12.81 -28.78
C ARG A 113 13.86 12.48 -28.71
N ALA A 114 14.70 13.24 -29.41
CA ALA A 114 16.15 13.06 -29.40
C ALA A 114 16.76 13.28 -28.00
N LYS A 115 16.16 14.17 -27.19
CA LYS A 115 16.59 14.41 -25.80
C LYS A 115 16.36 13.20 -24.88
N PHE A 116 15.49 12.28 -25.28
CA PHE A 116 15.16 11.04 -24.57
C PHE A 116 15.58 9.79 -25.38
N GLY A 117 16.60 9.91 -26.23
CA GLY A 117 17.15 8.78 -26.98
C GLY A 117 16.18 8.12 -27.96
N HIS A 118 15.10 8.80 -28.37
CA HIS A 118 13.99 8.25 -29.15
C HIS A 118 13.31 7.01 -28.51
N SER A 119 13.53 6.79 -27.21
CA SER A 119 12.99 5.64 -26.49
C SER A 119 11.94 6.07 -25.48
N PHE A 120 10.78 5.41 -25.53
CA PHE A 120 9.72 5.63 -24.55
C PHE A 120 10.12 5.17 -23.14
N SER A 121 10.96 4.13 -23.02
CA SER A 121 11.43 3.66 -21.71
C SER A 121 12.37 4.65 -21.04
N GLU A 122 13.24 5.31 -21.81
CA GLU A 122 14.11 6.38 -21.30
C GLU A 122 13.30 7.63 -20.93
N PHE A 123 12.24 7.93 -21.68
CA PHE A 123 11.30 8.98 -21.34
C PHE A 123 10.56 8.73 -20.02
N LEU A 124 10.05 7.51 -19.79
CA LEU A 124 9.41 7.15 -18.52
C LEU A 124 10.39 7.16 -17.36
N ALA A 125 11.61 6.65 -17.54
CA ALA A 125 12.63 6.66 -16.50
C ALA A 125 13.02 8.09 -16.10
N ALA A 126 13.10 9.00 -17.07
CA ALA A 126 13.38 10.41 -16.82
C ALA A 126 12.20 11.18 -16.21
N SER A 127 10.97 10.63 -16.16
CA SER A 127 9.78 11.35 -15.66
C SER A 127 9.84 11.70 -14.16
N GLY A 128 10.71 11.03 -13.40
CA GLY A 128 10.98 11.33 -12.00
C GLY A 128 12.15 12.29 -11.75
N ASP A 129 12.86 12.73 -12.81
CA ASP A 129 13.98 13.66 -12.69
C ASP A 129 13.49 15.12 -12.67
N ASP A 130 14.16 15.99 -11.91
CA ASP A 130 13.84 17.42 -11.83
C ASP A 130 13.94 18.14 -13.20
N ASP A 131 14.83 17.67 -14.07
CA ASP A 131 15.08 18.23 -15.41
C ASP A 131 14.04 17.83 -16.47
N PHE A 132 13.09 16.95 -16.13
CA PHE A 132 12.19 16.32 -17.11
C PHE A 132 11.38 17.36 -17.90
N LEU A 133 10.78 18.32 -17.19
CA LEU A 133 9.96 19.37 -17.76
C LEU A 133 10.78 20.30 -18.67
N GLU A 134 12.02 20.59 -18.29
CA GLU A 134 12.94 21.39 -19.10
C GLU A 134 13.32 20.68 -20.41
N ARG A 135 13.57 19.36 -20.35
CA ARG A 135 13.85 18.54 -21.54
C ARG A 135 12.65 18.49 -22.48
N LEU A 136 11.43 18.41 -21.95
CA LEU A 136 10.17 18.53 -22.69
C LEU A 136 9.92 19.93 -23.29
N GLY A 137 10.62 20.96 -22.82
CA GLY A 137 10.51 22.32 -23.31
C GLY A 137 9.51 23.19 -22.55
N PHE A 138 8.99 22.71 -21.42
CA PHE A 138 8.26 23.54 -20.46
C PHE A 138 9.29 24.23 -19.58
N LYS A 139 9.50 25.54 -19.79
CA LYS A 139 10.20 26.36 -18.80
C LYS A 139 9.25 26.57 -17.62
N PRO A 140 9.58 26.11 -16.41
CA PRO A 140 8.85 26.57 -15.24
C PRO A 140 9.12 28.07 -15.09
N GLU A 141 8.10 28.91 -15.33
CA GLU A 141 8.09 30.22 -14.69
C GLU A 141 8.01 29.96 -13.17
N PRO A 142 8.79 30.66 -12.34
CA PRO A 142 8.69 30.49 -10.89
C PRO A 142 7.32 30.98 -10.45
N GLU A 143 6.37 30.07 -10.25
CA GLU A 143 5.16 30.37 -9.51
C GLU A 143 5.58 30.84 -8.12
N SER A 144 5.35 32.13 -7.88
CA SER A 144 5.41 32.71 -6.54
C SER A 144 4.52 31.85 -5.63
N ALA A 145 5.13 31.21 -4.64
CA ALA A 145 4.41 30.49 -3.61
C ALA A 145 3.21 31.35 -3.12
N PRO A 146 1.96 30.86 -3.17
CA PRO A 146 0.91 31.51 -2.41
C PRO A 146 1.34 31.43 -0.94
N ALA A 147 1.49 32.61 -0.32
CA ALA A 147 1.73 32.73 1.10
C ALA A 147 0.60 31.98 1.83
N VAL A 148 0.92 30.81 2.38
CA VAL A 148 0.04 30.12 3.30
C VAL A 148 0.11 30.90 4.60
N ASP A 149 -0.91 31.72 4.84
CA ASP A 149 -1.14 32.38 6.11
C ASP A 149 -1.04 31.35 7.25
N PRO A 150 -0.38 31.67 8.38
CA PRO A 150 -0.23 30.72 9.47
C PRO A 150 -1.61 30.37 10.02
N VAL A 151 -1.96 29.08 9.93
CA VAL A 151 -3.13 28.49 10.59
C VAL A 151 -3.08 28.87 12.08
N PRO A 152 -4.15 29.47 12.65
CA PRO A 152 -4.15 29.91 14.04
C PRO A 152 -3.99 28.72 14.98
N ALA A 153 -3.08 28.89 15.95
CA ALA A 153 -2.79 27.92 17.01
C ALA A 153 -4.08 27.49 17.73
N VAL A 154 -4.31 26.18 17.77
CA VAL A 154 -5.31 25.56 18.63
C VAL A 154 -4.91 25.84 20.09
N PRO A 155 -5.80 26.39 20.94
CA PRO A 155 -5.44 26.77 22.30
C PRO A 155 -5.12 25.55 23.17
N GLU A 156 -4.05 25.72 23.92
CA GLU A 156 -3.48 24.85 24.95
C GLU A 156 -4.57 24.34 25.92
N ALA A 157 -4.72 23.02 26.03
CA ALA A 157 -5.63 22.40 26.98
C ALA A 157 -5.15 22.66 28.41
N VAL A 158 -6.01 23.36 29.16
CA VAL A 158 -5.88 23.70 30.58
C VAL A 158 -5.50 22.46 31.41
N SER A 159 -4.36 22.55 32.09
CA SER A 159 -3.98 21.64 33.16
C SER A 159 -4.92 21.85 34.35
N VAL A 160 -5.74 20.84 34.67
CA VAL A 160 -6.44 20.79 35.95
C VAL A 160 -5.56 20.02 36.93
N GLU A 161 -4.85 20.75 37.79
CA GLU A 161 -4.24 20.20 39.00
C GLU A 161 -5.34 19.67 39.93
N VAL A 162 -5.33 18.36 40.19
CA VAL A 162 -6.07 17.78 41.31
C VAL A 162 -5.13 17.74 42.50
N LYS A 163 -5.51 18.49 43.53
CA LYS A 163 -4.85 18.59 44.83
C LYS A 163 -5.29 17.48 45.77
#